data_AF-A0A7X6MEA1-F1
#
_entry.id   AF-A0A7X6MEA1-F1
#
_cell.length_a   1.000
_cell.length_b   1.000
_cell.length_c   1.000
_cell.angle_alpha   90.00
_cell.angle_beta   90.00
_cell.angle_gamma   90.00
#
_symmetry.space_group_name_H-M   'P 1'
#
loop_
_entity.id
_entity.type
_entity.pdbx_description
1 polymer ?
#
loop_
_entity_poly.entity_id
_entity_poly.type
_entity_poly.pdbx_seq_one_letter_code
_entity_poly.pdbx_strand_id
1 'polypeptide(L)'
;MYEDPRDGAAPGLWGRVACAWAVAFAVLHLYWALGGNWGLGASAGPVAEERPGWFVVVGLWGVGLLCLVGGALGWLLSRPRPPGPTGRLVRVLGWCVCAVLLLRAVTVEVMLLAGPAGRESAVSPEQRLWTLLLWNPWFLVGGLVFGLAALGFARARGPGNGA
;
A
#
# COMPACT_ATOMS: atom_id res chain seq x y z
N MET A 1 26.41 20.16 -23.69
CA MET A 1 25.81 18.83 -23.47
C MET A 1 25.14 18.90 -22.12
N TYR A 2 23.84 19.19 -22.09
CA TYR A 2 23.05 19.31 -20.87
C TYR A 2 22.42 17.93 -20.65
N GLU A 3 22.94 17.17 -19.69
CA GLU A 3 22.31 15.92 -19.28
C GLU A 3 20.95 16.27 -18.67
N ASP A 4 19.85 15.86 -19.32
CA ASP A 4 18.52 15.93 -18.73
C ASP A 4 18.48 14.91 -17.58
N PRO A 5 18.27 15.30 -16.31
CA PRO A 5 18.24 14.37 -15.17
C PRO A 5 17.05 13.39 -15.20
N ARG A 6 16.29 13.33 -16.30
CA ARG A 6 15.13 12.46 -16.50
C ARG A 6 15.50 11.06 -16.99
N ASP A 7 16.77 10.80 -17.28
CA ASP A 7 17.27 9.47 -17.57
C ASP A 7 17.57 8.70 -16.27
N GLY A 8 16.75 7.72 -15.92
CA GLY A 8 17.18 6.76 -14.90
C GLY A 8 16.14 5.81 -14.33
N ALA A 9 14.85 6.17 -14.32
CA ALA A 9 13.83 5.22 -13.89
C ALA A 9 13.55 4.24 -15.03
N ALA A 10 14.31 3.12 -15.05
CA ALA A 10 14.09 2.02 -15.98
C ALA A 10 12.59 1.72 -16.13
N PRO A 11 12.05 1.52 -17.35
CA PRO A 11 10.63 1.33 -17.60
C PRO A 11 10.00 0.38 -16.55
N GLY A 12 8.93 0.85 -15.91
CA GLY A 12 8.21 0.07 -14.90
C GLY A 12 8.87 -0.02 -13.52
N LEU A 13 9.90 0.78 -13.21
CA LEU A 13 10.54 0.82 -11.87
C LEU A 13 9.51 0.95 -10.74
N TRP A 14 8.63 1.94 -10.82
CA TRP A 14 7.61 2.18 -9.80
C TRP A 14 6.65 1.00 -9.64
N GLY A 15 6.34 0.27 -10.72
CA GLY A 15 5.55 -0.97 -10.64
C GLY A 15 6.29 -2.08 -9.89
N ARG A 16 7.60 -2.23 -10.11
CA ARG A 16 8.44 -3.18 -9.34
C ARG A 16 8.53 -2.80 -7.86
N VAL A 17 8.69 -1.52 -7.57
CA VAL A 17 8.69 -1.01 -6.18
C VAL A 17 7.34 -1.26 -5.52
N ALA A 18 6.22 -0.96 -6.19
CA ALA A 18 4.87 -1.24 -5.69
C ALA A 18 4.65 -2.74 -5.44
N CYS A 19 5.13 -3.60 -6.35
CA CYS A 19 5.11 -5.04 -6.18
C CYS A 19 5.88 -5.49 -4.93
N ALA A 20 7.14 -5.04 -4.79
CA ALA A 20 7.98 -5.38 -3.66
C ALA A 20 7.38 -4.90 -2.32
N TRP A 21 6.86 -3.67 -2.29
CA TRP A 21 6.17 -3.12 -1.13
C TRP A 21 4.98 -3.98 -0.70
N ALA A 22 4.12 -4.36 -1.67
CA ALA A 22 2.94 -5.15 -1.40
C ALA A 22 3.28 -6.58 -0.94
N VAL A 23 4.29 -7.21 -1.56
CA VAL A 23 4.78 -8.53 -1.17
C VAL A 23 5.39 -8.51 0.22
N ALA A 24 6.20 -7.50 0.56
CA ALA A 24 6.76 -7.34 1.90
C ALA A 24 5.65 -7.24 2.95
N PHE A 25 4.59 -6.47 2.65
CA PHE A 25 3.45 -6.35 3.54
C PHE A 25 2.62 -7.63 3.66
N ALA A 26 2.48 -8.39 2.56
CA ALA A 26 1.86 -9.71 2.57
C ALA A 26 2.63 -10.70 3.46
N VAL A 27 3.95 -10.78 3.31
CA VAL A 27 4.82 -11.66 4.11
C VAL A 27 4.65 -11.37 5.60
N LEU A 28 4.58 -10.10 5.99
CA LEU A 28 4.35 -9.74 7.39
C LEU A 28 3.00 -10.23 7.92
N HIS A 29 1.92 -10.06 7.14
CA HIS A 29 0.59 -10.55 7.53
C HIS A 29 0.54 -12.07 7.63
N LEU A 30 1.18 -12.78 6.69
CA LEU A 30 1.29 -14.23 6.71
C LEU A 30 2.10 -14.72 7.91
N TYR A 31 3.21 -14.04 8.25
CA TYR A 31 3.97 -14.31 9.45
C TYR A 31 3.10 -14.19 10.72
N TRP A 32 2.31 -13.13 10.84
CA TRP A 32 1.37 -12.97 11.96
C TRP A 32 0.28 -14.05 11.95
N ALA A 33 -0.26 -14.39 10.78
CA ALA A 33 -1.29 -15.41 10.63
C ALA A 33 -0.81 -16.82 11.04
N LEU A 34 0.48 -17.10 10.83
CA LEU A 34 1.15 -18.34 11.24
C LEU A 34 1.51 -18.38 12.74
N GLY A 35 1.22 -17.31 13.48
CA GLY A 35 1.44 -17.24 14.91
C GLY A 35 2.54 -16.28 15.34
N GLY A 36 3.26 -15.67 14.40
CA GLY A 36 4.27 -14.65 14.69
C GLY A 36 3.72 -13.49 15.52
N ASN A 37 4.51 -12.95 16.45
CA ASN A 37 4.05 -11.88 17.35
C ASN A 37 4.85 -10.58 17.22
N TRP A 38 5.97 -10.61 16.48
CA TRP A 38 6.82 -9.44 16.34
C TRP A 38 6.07 -8.28 15.67
N GLY A 39 5.98 -7.14 16.36
CA GLY A 39 5.27 -5.95 15.88
C GLY A 39 3.73 -6.06 15.83
N LEU A 40 3.14 -7.22 16.14
CA LEU A 40 1.68 -7.42 16.04
C LEU A 40 0.93 -6.60 17.10
N GLY A 41 1.42 -6.58 18.35
CA GLY A 41 0.84 -5.78 19.43
C GLY A 41 0.87 -4.27 19.14
N ALA A 42 1.94 -3.78 18.52
CA ALA A 42 2.03 -2.40 18.06
C ALA A 42 1.10 -2.08 16.88
N SER A 43 0.64 -3.09 16.14
CA SER A 43 -0.17 -2.94 14.92
C SER A 43 -1.67 -3.08 15.17
N ALA A 44 -2.08 -4.04 16.00
CA ALA A 44 -3.48 -4.42 16.20
C ALA A 44 -3.97 -4.24 17.65
N GLY A 45 -3.10 -3.77 18.55
CA GLY A 45 -3.45 -3.46 19.93
C GLY A 45 -4.02 -4.66 20.69
N PRO A 46 -5.05 -4.49 21.56
CA PRO A 46 -5.59 -5.58 22.37
C PRO A 46 -6.05 -6.81 21.56
N VAL A 47 -6.54 -6.60 20.33
CA VAL A 47 -6.96 -7.69 19.42
C VAL A 47 -5.78 -8.58 19.01
N ALA A 48 -4.55 -8.07 19.06
CA ALA A 48 -3.33 -8.84 18.85
C ALA A 48 -3.07 -9.90 19.92
N GLU A 49 -3.50 -9.62 21.16
CA GLU A 49 -3.30 -10.50 22.32
C GLU A 49 -4.38 -11.59 22.34
N GLU A 50 -5.63 -11.19 22.13
CA GLU A 50 -6.79 -12.11 22.15
C GLU A 50 -6.84 -13.03 20.91
N ARG A 51 -6.27 -12.59 19.78
CA ARG A 51 -6.23 -13.29 18.48
C ARG A 51 -7.53 -14.02 18.14
N PRO A 52 -8.68 -13.35 18.15
CA PRO A 52 -9.95 -14.00 17.84
C PRO A 52 -9.91 -14.57 16.41
N GLY A 53 -10.56 -15.71 16.17
CA GLY A 53 -10.46 -16.43 14.90
C GLY A 53 -10.83 -15.59 13.67
N TRP A 54 -11.78 -14.66 13.80
CA TRP A 54 -12.14 -13.73 12.72
C TRP A 54 -11.00 -12.76 12.37
N PHE A 55 -10.23 -12.29 13.37
CA PHE A 55 -9.09 -11.40 13.15
C PHE A 55 -7.98 -12.14 12.41
N VAL A 56 -7.71 -13.40 12.79
CA VAL A 56 -6.72 -14.23 12.09
C VAL A 56 -7.14 -14.50 10.64
N VAL A 57 -8.39 -14.91 10.41
CA VAL A 57 -8.87 -15.27 9.07
C VAL A 57 -9.05 -14.03 8.17
N VAL A 58 -9.73 -12.99 8.64
CA VAL A 58 -10.03 -11.82 7.81
C VAL A 58 -8.89 -10.80 7.86
N GLY A 59 -8.43 -10.47 9.07
CA GLY A 59 -7.44 -9.42 9.30
C GLY A 59 -6.01 -9.81 8.92
N LEU A 60 -5.62 -11.08 9.07
CA LEU A 60 -4.27 -11.52 8.74
C LEU A 60 -4.22 -12.27 7.40
N TRP A 61 -4.95 -13.38 7.27
CA TRP A 61 -4.97 -14.14 6.01
C TRP A 61 -5.62 -13.35 4.87
N GLY A 62 -6.80 -12.77 5.10
CA GLY A 62 -7.52 -11.99 4.09
C GLY A 62 -6.73 -10.79 3.59
N VAL A 63 -6.14 -10.00 4.50
CA VAL A 63 -5.30 -8.85 4.14
C VAL A 63 -4.01 -9.31 3.44
N GLY A 64 -3.36 -10.37 3.93
CA GLY A 64 -2.17 -10.94 3.27
C GLY A 64 -2.44 -11.33 1.82
N LEU A 65 -3.56 -12.02 1.56
CA LEU A 65 -4.00 -12.36 0.20
C LEU A 65 -4.29 -11.12 -0.65
N LEU A 66 -4.95 -10.10 -0.08
CA LEU A 66 -5.20 -8.84 -0.76
C LEU A 66 -3.90 -8.11 -1.12
N CYS A 67 -2.89 -8.16 -0.25
CA CYS A 67 -1.56 -7.63 -0.53
C CYS A 67 -0.87 -8.39 -1.67
N LEU A 68 -1.03 -9.71 -1.78
CA LEU A 68 -0.52 -10.47 -2.92
C LEU A 68 -1.21 -10.07 -4.25
N VAL A 69 -2.52 -9.81 -4.22
CA VAL A 69 -3.24 -9.24 -5.37
C VAL A 69 -2.68 -7.85 -5.72
N GLY A 70 -2.40 -7.02 -4.71
CA GLY A 70 -1.69 -5.75 -4.88
C GLY A 70 -0.30 -5.93 -5.50
N GLY A 71 0.45 -6.96 -5.08
CA GLY A 71 1.74 -7.32 -5.65
C GLY A 71 1.64 -7.68 -7.13
N ALA A 72 0.68 -8.53 -7.49
CA ALA A 72 0.40 -8.88 -8.88
C ALA A 72 0.02 -7.64 -9.71
N LEU A 73 -0.77 -6.72 -9.16
CA LEU A 73 -1.10 -5.45 -9.81
C LEU A 73 0.14 -4.57 -10.00
N GLY A 74 1.01 -4.42 -8.99
CA GLY A 74 2.27 -3.69 -9.10
C GLY A 74 3.16 -4.29 -10.19
N TRP A 75 3.25 -5.62 -10.25
CA TRP A 75 3.94 -6.33 -11.33
C TRP A 75 3.34 -6.02 -12.70
N LEU A 76 2.02 -6.07 -12.87
CA LEU A 76 1.35 -5.69 -14.13
C LEU A 76 1.64 -4.23 -14.51
N LEU A 77 1.66 -3.31 -13.55
CA LEU A 77 2.02 -1.90 -13.77
C LEU A 77 3.50 -1.70 -14.15
N SER A 78 4.36 -2.68 -13.87
CA SER A 78 5.77 -2.69 -14.32
C SER A 78 5.94 -3.17 -15.76
N ARG A 79 4.92 -3.81 -16.35
CA ARG A 79 4.96 -4.35 -17.70
C ARG A 79 4.54 -3.29 -18.74
N PRO A 80 4.88 -3.49 -20.02
CA PRO A 80 4.33 -2.70 -21.10
C PRO A 80 2.82 -2.70 -21.06
N ARG A 81 2.21 -1.53 -21.31
CA ARG A 81 0.77 -1.36 -21.21
C ARG A 81 0.05 -2.12 -22.33
N PRO A 82 -0.88 -3.04 -22.01
CA PRO A 82 -1.68 -3.70 -23.03
C PRO A 82 -2.66 -2.72 -23.69
N PRO A 83 -3.00 -2.91 -24.97
CA PRO A 83 -3.96 -2.08 -25.66
C PRO A 83 -5.39 -2.21 -25.09
N GLY A 84 -6.26 -1.26 -25.43
CA GLY A 84 -7.70 -1.36 -25.11
C GLY A 84 -8.10 -1.24 -23.62
N PRO A 85 -9.23 -1.87 -23.22
CA PRO A 85 -9.87 -1.70 -21.92
C PRO A 85 -9.07 -2.33 -20.77
N THR A 86 -8.34 -3.43 -21.01
CA THR A 86 -7.52 -4.10 -19.98
C THR A 86 -6.48 -3.17 -19.39
N GLY A 87 -5.76 -2.41 -20.23
CA GLY A 87 -4.81 -1.42 -19.73
C GLY A 87 -5.49 -0.29 -18.96
N ARG A 88 -6.74 0.07 -19.29
CA ARG A 88 -7.51 1.08 -18.53
C ARG A 88 -7.88 0.54 -17.16
N LEU A 89 -8.35 -0.70 -17.09
CA LEU A 89 -8.69 -1.38 -15.84
C LEU A 89 -7.48 -1.47 -14.89
N VAL A 90 -6.33 -1.97 -15.36
CA VAL A 90 -5.10 -2.06 -14.56
C VAL A 90 -4.69 -0.69 -14.00
N ARG A 91 -4.80 0.37 -14.82
CA ARG A 91 -4.53 1.74 -14.37
C ARG A 91 -5.51 2.21 -13.30
N VAL A 92 -6.81 2.00 -13.51
CA VAL A 92 -7.85 2.40 -12.55
C VAL A 92 -7.64 1.69 -11.23
N LEU A 93 -7.39 0.38 -11.25
CA LEU A 93 -7.08 -0.40 -10.05
C LEU A 93 -5.85 0.16 -9.31
N GLY A 94 -4.79 0.55 -10.03
CA GLY A 94 -3.62 1.19 -9.41
C GLY A 94 -3.97 2.50 -8.71
N TRP A 95 -4.83 3.33 -9.32
CA TRP A 95 -5.35 4.55 -8.68
C TRP A 95 -6.27 4.27 -7.51
N CYS A 96 -7.10 3.23 -7.58
CA CYS A 96 -7.94 2.80 -6.45
C CYS A 96 -7.09 2.40 -5.25
N VAL A 97 -6.03 1.60 -5.46
CA VAL A 97 -5.09 1.22 -4.39
C VAL A 97 -4.41 2.46 -3.82
N CYS A 98 -3.91 3.36 -4.68
CA CYS A 98 -3.34 4.65 -4.26
C CYS A 98 -4.31 5.44 -3.36
N ALA A 99 -5.55 5.64 -3.82
CA ALA A 99 -6.56 6.39 -3.10
C ALA A 99 -6.91 5.75 -1.76
N VAL A 100 -7.10 4.43 -1.71
CA VAL A 100 -7.42 3.71 -0.47
C VAL A 100 -6.30 3.84 0.56
N LEU A 101 -5.05 3.66 0.14
CA LEU A 101 -3.90 3.73 1.05
C LEU A 101 -3.67 5.15 1.58
N LEU A 102 -3.78 6.16 0.71
CA LEU A 102 -3.64 7.56 1.11
C LEU A 102 -4.81 8.03 1.98
N LEU A 103 -6.04 7.66 1.64
CA LEU A 103 -7.22 7.99 2.44
C LEU A 103 -7.09 7.37 3.83
N ARG A 104 -6.73 6.09 3.92
CA ARG A 104 -6.44 5.44 5.20
C ARG A 104 -5.39 6.20 5.98
N ALA A 105 -4.28 6.58 5.34
CA ALA A 105 -3.20 7.24 6.03
C ALA A 105 -3.60 8.62 6.57
N VAL A 106 -4.31 9.41 5.77
CA VAL A 106 -4.82 10.73 6.17
C VAL A 106 -5.89 10.61 7.25
N THR A 107 -6.84 9.68 7.12
CA THR A 107 -7.90 9.49 8.12
C THR A 107 -7.30 9.09 9.46
N VAL A 108 -6.35 8.15 9.49
CA VAL A 108 -5.68 7.75 10.74
C VAL A 108 -4.88 8.91 11.34
N GLU A 109 -4.14 9.66 10.51
CA GLU A 109 -3.40 10.86 10.97
C GLU A 109 -4.35 11.88 11.61
N VAL A 110 -5.45 12.22 10.93
CA VAL A 110 -6.45 13.18 11.42
C VAL A 110 -7.13 12.67 12.69
N MET A 111 -7.52 11.40 12.76
CA MET A 111 -8.14 10.84 13.98
C MET A 111 -7.18 10.87 15.16
N LEU A 112 -5.90 10.58 14.93
CA LEU A 112 -4.89 10.61 15.98
C LEU A 112 -4.57 12.05 16.38
N LEU A 113 -4.45 13.01 15.46
CA LEU A 113 -4.15 14.41 15.77
C LEU A 113 -5.34 15.16 16.39
N ALA A 114 -6.56 14.91 15.92
CA ALA A 114 -7.75 15.56 16.43
C ALA A 114 -8.09 15.11 17.86
N GLY A 115 -7.78 13.85 18.19
CA GLY A 115 -8.05 13.24 19.50
C GLY A 115 -9.53 13.23 19.89
N PRO A 116 -10.01 12.27 20.69
CA PRO A 116 -11.27 12.47 21.40
C PRO A 116 -11.03 13.59 22.41
N ALA A 117 -11.75 14.69 22.31
CA ALA A 117 -11.82 15.67 23.40
C ALA A 117 -12.35 14.97 24.66
N GLY A 118 -11.45 14.49 25.52
CA GLY A 118 -11.76 13.96 26.86
C GLY A 118 -12.27 12.52 26.98
N ARG A 119 -12.08 11.64 25.98
CA ARG A 119 -12.40 10.20 26.13
C ARG A 119 -11.12 9.40 26.19
N GLU A 120 -10.91 8.64 27.27
CA GLU A 120 -9.77 7.73 27.44
C GLU A 120 -9.54 6.97 26.12
N SER A 121 -8.42 7.23 25.48
CA SER A 121 -8.11 6.63 24.20
C SER A 121 -7.90 5.13 24.43
N ALA A 122 -8.75 4.29 23.84
CA ALA A 122 -8.62 2.83 23.84
C ALA A 122 -7.33 2.30 23.17
N VAL A 123 -6.44 3.21 22.75
CA VAL A 123 -5.16 2.94 22.10
C VAL A 123 -4.07 3.46 23.03
N SER A 124 -3.11 2.59 23.39
CA SER A 124 -2.01 2.99 24.26
C SER A 124 -1.12 4.06 23.58
N PRO A 125 -0.45 4.94 24.35
CA PRO A 125 0.45 5.95 23.78
C PRO A 125 1.54 5.35 22.89
N GLU A 126 2.04 4.17 23.24
CA GLU A 126 3.03 3.43 22.46
C GLU A 126 2.46 2.93 21.12
N GLN A 127 1.25 2.37 21.11
CA GLN A 127 0.57 1.94 19.88
C GLN A 127 0.32 3.12 18.93
N ARG A 128 -0.06 4.27 19.48
CA ARG A 128 -0.22 5.52 18.73
C ARG A 128 1.09 5.98 18.10
N LEU A 129 2.20 5.91 18.85
CA LEU A 129 3.52 6.29 18.35
C LEU A 129 3.97 5.40 17.19
N TRP A 130 3.87 4.08 17.35
CA TRP A 130 4.23 3.12 16.28
C TRP A 130 3.35 3.27 15.05
N THR A 131 2.06 3.56 15.25
CA THR A 131 1.16 3.83 14.14
C THR A 131 1.59 5.06 13.36
N LEU A 132 1.96 6.16 14.03
CA LEU A 132 2.37 7.41 13.38
C LEU A 132 3.77 7.33 12.75
N LEU A 133 4.72 6.67 13.40
CA LEU A 133 6.12 6.66 12.95
C LEU A 133 6.42 5.58 11.92
N LEU A 134 5.75 4.42 11.98
CA LEU A 134 6.04 3.29 11.11
C LEU A 134 4.90 3.00 10.16
N TRP A 135 3.70 2.75 10.70
CA TRP A 135 2.59 2.28 9.88
C TRP A 135 2.08 3.35 8.93
N ASN A 136 1.83 4.57 9.40
CA ASN A 136 1.29 5.63 8.57
C ASN A 136 2.23 6.00 7.41
N PRO A 137 3.54 6.18 7.65
CA PRO A 137 4.51 6.37 6.58
C PRO A 137 4.56 5.19 5.62
N TRP A 138 4.46 3.94 6.11
CA TRP A 138 4.39 2.76 5.24
C TRP A 138 3.19 2.81 4.29
N PHE A 139 2.00 3.15 4.79
CA PHE A 139 0.78 3.31 3.96
C PHE A 139 0.90 4.48 2.98
N LEU A 140 1.47 5.62 3.40
CA LEU A 140 1.74 6.76 2.52
C LEU A 140 2.67 6.37 1.38
N VAL A 141 3.80 5.72 1.69
CA VAL A 141 4.76 5.22 0.71
C VAL A 141 4.05 4.28 -0.27
N GLY A 142 3.27 3.32 0.24
CA GLY A 142 2.47 2.41 -0.58
C GLY A 142 1.55 3.15 -1.55
N GLY A 143 0.77 4.11 -1.05
CA GLY A 143 -0.12 4.91 -1.89
C GLY A 143 0.62 5.66 -2.98
N LEU A 144 1.71 6.33 -2.63
CA LEU A 144 2.54 7.08 -3.57
C LEU A 144 3.17 6.19 -4.64
N VAL A 145 3.74 5.04 -4.28
CA VAL A 145 4.37 4.15 -5.27
C VAL A 145 3.36 3.55 -6.24
N PHE A 146 2.15 3.20 -5.78
CA PHE A 146 1.07 2.74 -6.68
C PHE A 146 0.56 3.88 -7.58
N GLY A 147 0.46 5.11 -7.07
CA GLY A 147 0.11 6.29 -7.87
C GLY A 147 1.14 6.60 -8.94
N LEU A 148 2.43 6.59 -8.58
CA LEU A 148 3.55 6.77 -9.52
C LEU A 148 3.62 5.65 -10.55
N ALA A 149 3.35 4.40 -10.16
CA ALA A 149 3.27 3.27 -11.08
C ALA A 149 2.11 3.44 -12.08
N ALA A 150 0.91 3.80 -11.61
CA ALA A 150 -0.25 4.05 -12.46
C ALA A 150 -0.05 5.24 -13.41
N LEU A 151 0.68 6.27 -12.96
CA LEU A 151 1.04 7.44 -13.75
C LEU A 151 2.09 7.11 -14.82
N GLY A 152 3.16 6.39 -14.46
CA GLY A 152 4.18 5.92 -15.41
C GLY A 152 3.58 4.98 -16.47
N PHE A 153 2.68 4.09 -16.06
CA PHE A 153 1.94 3.19 -16.95
C PHE A 153 1.04 3.94 -17.93
N ALA A 154 0.54 5.13 -17.57
CA ALA A 154 -0.21 5.99 -18.48
C ALA A 154 0.69 6.68 -19.52
N ARG A 155 1.89 7.11 -19.10
CA ARG A 155 2.85 7.83 -19.96
C ARG A 155 3.58 6.94 -20.95
N ALA A 156 3.66 5.64 -20.71
CA ALA A 156 4.18 4.64 -21.65
C ALA A 156 3.36 4.50 -22.97
N ARG A 157 2.52 5.48 -23.28
CA ARG A 157 1.59 5.50 -24.43
C ARG A 157 1.72 6.73 -25.33
N GLY A 158 2.78 7.54 -25.24
CA GLY A 158 2.92 8.74 -26.08
C GLY A 158 3.98 8.59 -27.20
N PRO A 159 3.80 9.17 -28.41
CA PRO A 159 2.58 9.58 -29.12
C PRO A 159 2.26 8.60 -30.26
N GLY A 160 1.11 7.91 -30.18
CA GLY A 160 0.56 7.22 -31.35
C GLY A 160 -0.02 8.25 -32.31
N ASN A 161 0.74 8.61 -33.34
CA ASN A 161 0.21 9.30 -34.51
C ASN A 161 -0.94 8.47 -35.11
N GLY A 162 -2.07 9.13 -35.32
CA GLY A 162 -3.22 8.71 -36.12
C GLY A 162 -4.16 9.92 -36.16
N ALA A 163 -4.17 10.76 -37.19
CA ALA A 163 -4.49 10.45 -38.59
C ALA A 163 -5.83 9.74 -38.71
#